data_AF-A0AA43T8E9-F1
#
_entry.id   AF-A0AA43T8E9-F1
#
_cell.length_a   1.000
_cell.length_b   1.000
_cell.length_c   1.000
_cell.angle_alpha   90.00
_cell.angle_beta   90.00
_cell.angle_gamma   90.00
#
_symmetry.space_group_name_H-M   'P 1'
#
loop_
_entity.id
_entity.type
_entity.pdbx_description
1 polymer ?
#
loop_
_entity_poly.entity_id
_entity_poly.type
_entity_poly.pdbx_seq_one_letter_code
_entity_poly.pdbx_strand_id
1 'polypeptide(L)'
;MTPDKKRKLRNIAILSLLGLIGGTFAFTSFNQQALNDRENNIQVEVGGRVHDYYNRDTENKDVFVENYGEQPIMARIRLSEYLETQQTGAAAPTPLVAGTEREQLNTWTPYIPSATAIGMRTGAGAAFNRYSNLSFGWSREGQSAPWYLPTFNHNNLDLSTAAAGHARDLADGSEELTHPGEGTDAYWTEGVTYTNGENGTTWHGAPDGAERTTAQNLQEERAPLTMAQWFDLPNNQKIGDFWVMDQETGWAYWASMLEPEAATSYLLDAAEMTSAIQETVFNGTYYYGIHVDSQLLSPDNSQDFINDGESHDPNLDYFLEGIKNNAVDEEWGNPAYDEDSAPSAFNFHLMNPGRIFTMAGEQYRYLENMGGGNHLIIRNDTIRNSSWNAQEGVLTSWYGQLDPAVQAMVQPVANSFTTGEVAEASVTFTGGDRWLPTNLGGAVAADQTQVVAGGTVRAFALSLADVTRLSSGSGLAFPNHAQRASVALGWWWLRTSAPSPNAWRVLADGQLVGGTPVTFNHFAGGVRPALILHQ
;
A
#
# COMPACT_ATOMS: atom_id res chain seq x y z
N MET A 1 -27.75 -13.53 20.72
CA MET A 1 -27.52 -13.90 22.14
C MET A 1 -26.97 -15.31 22.20
N THR A 2 -25.72 -15.46 22.62
CA THR A 2 -25.18 -16.68 23.26
C THR A 2 -24.54 -16.22 24.58
N PRO A 3 -24.81 -16.90 25.70
CA PRO A 3 -24.38 -16.46 27.02
C PRO A 3 -23.00 -17.04 27.34
N ASP A 4 -22.00 -16.19 27.56
CA ASP A 4 -21.11 -16.30 28.73
C ASP A 4 -19.98 -15.27 28.68
N LYS A 5 -20.03 -14.31 29.61
CA LYS A 5 -18.96 -14.09 30.61
C LYS A 5 -19.35 -12.97 31.58
N LYS A 6 -19.90 -13.39 32.73
CA LYS A 6 -19.97 -12.59 33.96
C LYS A 6 -18.54 -12.34 34.49
N ARG A 7 -18.16 -11.08 34.73
CA ARG A 7 -17.22 -10.76 35.82
C ARG A 7 -17.35 -9.34 36.39
N LYS A 8 -18.02 -9.28 37.54
CA LYS A 8 -17.71 -8.51 38.77
C LYS A 8 -17.61 -6.97 38.70
N LEU A 9 -18.69 -6.30 39.11
CA LEU A 9 -18.63 -5.06 39.90
C LEU A 9 -19.16 -5.34 41.31
N ARG A 10 -18.31 -5.14 42.32
CA ARG A 10 -18.62 -5.26 43.75
C ARG A 10 -18.61 -3.86 44.37
N ASN A 11 -19.72 -3.53 45.03
CA ASN A 11 -19.87 -2.74 46.26
C ASN A 11 -19.33 -1.30 46.33
N ILE A 12 -20.23 -0.32 46.29
CA ILE A 12 -20.15 0.86 47.16
C ILE A 12 -21.51 1.03 47.86
N ALA A 13 -21.50 0.95 49.18
CA ALA A 13 -22.65 1.20 50.06
C ALA A 13 -22.62 2.66 50.53
N ILE A 14 -23.77 3.34 50.57
CA ILE A 14 -23.90 4.67 51.21
C ILE A 14 -25.05 4.65 52.21
N LEU A 15 -24.72 5.01 53.46
CA LEU A 15 -25.60 5.23 54.59
C LEU A 15 -26.58 6.39 54.35
N SER A 16 -27.81 6.25 54.84
CA SER A 16 -28.78 7.34 54.97
C SER A 16 -29.14 7.55 56.45
N LEU A 17 -29.02 8.78 56.96
CA LEU A 17 -29.68 9.19 58.20
C LEU A 17 -30.23 10.63 58.07
N LEU A 18 -31.49 10.78 58.51
CA LEU A 18 -32.41 11.89 58.31
C LEU A 18 -32.16 13.14 59.18
N GLY A 19 -32.60 14.30 58.66
CA GLY A 19 -32.92 15.51 59.43
C GLY A 19 -33.85 16.46 58.65
N LEU A 20 -35.12 16.54 59.06
CA LEU A 20 -36.18 17.47 58.61
C LEU A 20 -35.98 18.86 59.25
N ILE A 21 -36.13 19.99 58.52
CA ILE A 21 -36.95 21.21 58.82
C ILE A 21 -37.03 22.16 57.58
N GLY A 22 -38.26 22.44 57.10
CA GLY A 22 -38.82 23.77 56.76
C GLY A 22 -38.26 24.68 55.63
N GLY A 23 -38.90 24.62 54.46
CA GLY A 23 -39.49 25.77 53.74
C GLY A 23 -38.61 26.91 53.20
N THR A 24 -38.17 26.81 51.94
CA THR A 24 -38.28 27.78 50.82
C THR A 24 -37.42 27.25 49.66
N PHE A 25 -37.82 27.47 48.42
CA PHE A 25 -37.26 26.83 47.21
C PHE A 25 -35.73 26.80 47.17
N ALA A 26 -35.16 25.62 47.39
CA ALA A 26 -33.79 25.30 47.00
C ALA A 26 -33.77 23.83 46.55
N PHE A 27 -33.73 23.61 45.24
CA PHE A 27 -33.27 22.34 44.70
C PHE A 27 -31.79 22.20 45.08
N THR A 28 -31.45 21.22 45.91
CA THR A 28 -30.06 20.90 46.23
C THR A 28 -29.76 19.48 45.73
N SER A 29 -28.90 19.37 44.71
CA SER A 29 -28.39 18.09 44.24
C SER A 29 -27.10 17.77 45.02
N PHE A 30 -27.06 16.64 45.71
CA PHE A 30 -25.84 16.10 46.29
C PHE A 30 -25.58 14.73 45.65
N ASN A 31 -24.33 14.48 45.22
CA ASN A 31 -23.92 13.30 44.45
C ASN A 31 -24.58 13.13 43.07
N GLN A 32 -24.64 14.21 42.27
CA GLN A 32 -24.74 14.03 40.82
C GLN A 32 -23.37 13.57 40.29
N GLN A 33 -23.32 12.37 39.74
CA GLN A 33 -22.19 11.86 38.99
C GLN A 33 -22.70 11.53 37.58
N ALA A 34 -22.02 12.05 36.56
CA ALA A 34 -22.24 11.71 35.18
C ALA A 34 -20.98 10.99 34.69
N LEU A 35 -21.15 9.77 34.19
CA LEU A 35 -20.14 9.09 33.40
C LEU A 35 -20.55 9.25 31.94
N ASN A 36 -19.77 10.01 31.17
CA ASN A 36 -19.80 9.92 29.72
C ASN A 36 -18.95 8.70 29.35
N ASP A 37 -19.54 7.52 29.44
CA ASP A 37 -18.93 6.31 28.92
C ASP A 37 -19.21 6.23 27.42
N ARG A 38 -18.16 5.99 26.63
CA ARG A 38 -18.23 5.71 25.20
C ARG A 38 -17.60 4.35 25.00
N GLU A 39 -18.41 3.30 25.05
CA GLU A 39 -18.04 2.02 24.47
C GLU A 39 -18.33 2.09 22.97
N ASN A 40 -17.35 2.62 22.22
CA ASN A 40 -17.39 2.59 20.76
C ASN A 40 -16.73 1.28 20.32
N ASN A 41 -17.48 0.41 19.64
CA ASN A 41 -16.86 -0.55 18.73
C ASN A 41 -16.38 0.24 17.52
N ILE A 42 -15.08 0.56 17.47
CA ILE A 42 -14.45 0.92 16.20
C ILE A 42 -14.17 -0.41 15.50
N GLN A 43 -15.05 -0.82 14.58
CA GLN A 43 -14.67 -1.83 13.60
C GLN A 43 -13.84 -1.12 12.54
N VAL A 44 -12.53 -1.17 12.68
CA VAL A 44 -11.63 -0.78 11.60
C VAL A 44 -11.78 -1.86 10.53
N GLU A 45 -12.25 -1.52 9.34
CA GLU A 45 -12.32 -2.45 8.22
C GLU A 45 -10.89 -2.67 7.71
N VAL A 46 -10.21 -3.69 8.24
CA VAL A 46 -9.01 -4.25 7.58
C VAL A 46 -9.51 -5.30 6.60
N GLY A 47 -9.13 -5.16 5.33
CA GLY A 47 -9.55 -6.11 4.30
C GLY A 47 -8.89 -5.85 2.97
N GLY A 48 -8.51 -6.94 2.31
CA GLY A 48 -8.06 -6.91 0.93
C GLY A 48 -8.64 -8.07 0.15
N ARG A 49 -8.46 -8.04 -1.17
CA ARG A 49 -9.01 -9.02 -2.10
C ARG A 49 -8.01 -9.33 -3.19
N VAL A 50 -7.85 -10.61 -3.53
CA VAL A 50 -7.13 -11.02 -4.73
C VAL A 50 -8.06 -10.85 -5.93
N HIS A 51 -7.56 -10.21 -6.98
CA HIS A 51 -8.18 -10.20 -8.29
C HIS A 51 -7.57 -11.30 -9.15
N ASP A 52 -8.43 -12.04 -9.84
CA ASP A 52 -8.06 -13.09 -10.78
C ASP A 52 -8.87 -12.88 -12.07
N TYR A 53 -8.25 -12.24 -13.06
CA TYR A 53 -8.85 -12.01 -14.36
C TYR A 53 -8.26 -12.99 -15.35
N TYR A 54 -9.07 -13.93 -15.83
CA TYR A 54 -8.59 -14.99 -16.70
C TYR A 54 -9.40 -15.05 -17.99
N ASN A 55 -8.71 -15.13 -19.13
CA ASN A 55 -9.34 -15.43 -20.40
C ASN A 55 -8.58 -16.53 -21.14
N ARG A 56 -9.19 -17.72 -21.24
CA ARG A 56 -8.60 -18.89 -21.88
C ARG A 56 -8.37 -18.74 -23.39
N ASP A 57 -9.12 -17.86 -24.05
CA ASP A 57 -9.06 -17.71 -25.51
C ASP A 57 -7.90 -16.78 -25.93
N THR A 58 -7.51 -15.86 -25.04
CA THR A 58 -6.37 -14.94 -25.24
C THR A 58 -5.16 -15.29 -24.39
N GLU A 59 -5.26 -16.31 -23.52
CA GLU A 59 -4.24 -16.70 -22.53
C GLU A 59 -3.88 -15.58 -21.52
N ASN A 60 -4.80 -14.61 -21.35
CA ASN A 60 -4.67 -13.54 -20.37
C ASN A 60 -4.83 -14.08 -18.96
N LYS A 61 -3.99 -13.63 -18.02
CA LYS A 61 -4.09 -14.01 -16.62
C LYS A 61 -3.52 -12.89 -15.75
N ASP A 62 -4.39 -12.03 -15.24
CA ASP A 62 -4.00 -10.93 -14.36
C ASP A 62 -4.25 -11.34 -12.90
N VAL A 63 -3.19 -11.33 -12.09
CA VAL A 63 -3.28 -11.63 -10.65
C VAL A 63 -2.65 -10.50 -9.84
N PHE A 64 -3.44 -9.87 -8.96
CA PHE A 64 -3.00 -8.77 -8.10
C PHE A 64 -3.86 -8.68 -6.83
N VAL A 65 -3.48 -7.80 -5.90
CA VAL A 65 -4.20 -7.59 -4.63
C VAL A 65 -4.70 -6.16 -4.52
N GLU A 66 -5.95 -5.98 -4.12
CA GLU A 66 -6.56 -4.73 -3.69
C GLU A 66 -6.61 -4.66 -2.16
N ASN A 67 -6.36 -3.47 -1.59
CA ASN A 67 -6.72 -3.14 -0.21
C ASN A 67 -7.97 -2.24 -0.21
N TYR A 68 -9.13 -2.82 0.08
CA TYR A 68 -10.38 -2.08 0.18
C TYR A 68 -10.64 -1.51 1.59
N GLY A 69 -9.79 -1.86 2.55
CA GLY A 69 -9.92 -1.47 3.94
C GLY A 69 -9.42 -0.06 4.23
N GLU A 70 -9.47 0.32 5.51
CA GLU A 70 -9.08 1.65 6.01
C GLU A 70 -7.64 1.69 6.56
N GLN A 71 -6.94 0.55 6.58
CA GLN A 71 -5.58 0.44 7.11
C GLN A 71 -4.64 -0.22 6.10
N PRO A 72 -3.34 0.09 6.12
CA PRO A 72 -2.36 -0.61 5.31
C PRO A 72 -2.33 -2.11 5.62
N ILE A 73 -2.03 -2.91 4.60
CA ILE A 73 -1.86 -4.36 4.71
C ILE A 73 -0.53 -4.82 4.11
N MET A 74 -0.08 -6.00 4.53
CA MET A 74 0.95 -6.78 3.87
C MET A 74 0.28 -7.94 3.14
N ALA A 75 0.74 -8.22 1.91
CA ALA A 75 0.13 -9.21 1.04
C ALA A 75 1.15 -10.23 0.56
N ARG A 76 0.73 -11.50 0.55
CA ARG A 76 1.43 -12.56 -0.20
C ARG A 76 0.47 -13.42 -1.00
N ILE A 77 0.96 -13.92 -2.13
CA ILE A 77 0.25 -14.83 -3.05
C ILE A 77 1.15 -16.04 -3.33
N ARG A 78 0.56 -17.23 -3.46
CA ARG A 78 1.23 -18.41 -3.99
C ARG A 78 0.45 -18.97 -5.16
N LEU A 79 1.18 -19.29 -6.22
CA LEU A 79 0.62 -19.93 -7.41
C LEU A 79 0.88 -21.44 -7.35
N SER A 80 -0.12 -22.24 -7.73
CA SER A 80 0.03 -23.68 -7.92
C SER A 80 -0.51 -24.09 -9.28
N GLU A 81 0.16 -25.00 -9.97
CA GLU A 81 -0.16 -25.40 -11.34
C GLU A 81 -0.61 -26.85 -11.42
N TYR A 82 -1.52 -27.11 -12.36
CA TYR A 82 -1.92 -28.45 -12.74
C TYR A 82 -2.05 -28.57 -14.25
N LEU A 83 -1.54 -29.66 -14.80
CA LEU A 83 -1.70 -30.02 -16.20
C LEU A 83 -2.04 -31.51 -16.30
N GLU A 84 -3.03 -31.85 -17.12
CA GLU A 84 -3.32 -33.22 -17.53
C GLU A 84 -3.52 -33.31 -19.03
N THR A 85 -3.19 -34.47 -19.61
CA THR A 85 -3.43 -34.76 -21.03
C THR A 85 -4.23 -36.05 -21.17
N GLN A 86 -5.10 -36.10 -22.16
CA GLN A 86 -5.86 -37.30 -22.48
C GLN A 86 -5.84 -37.54 -23.99
N GLN A 87 -5.15 -38.61 -24.41
CA GLN A 87 -5.18 -39.06 -25.80
C GLN A 87 -6.57 -39.60 -26.15
N THR A 88 -6.96 -39.47 -27.42
CA THR A 88 -8.24 -40.00 -27.92
C THR A 88 -8.30 -41.52 -27.69
N GLY A 89 -9.33 -41.97 -26.97
CA GLY A 89 -9.53 -43.38 -26.63
C GLY A 89 -8.83 -43.83 -25.34
N ALA A 90 -8.09 -42.95 -24.67
CA ALA A 90 -7.59 -43.22 -23.33
C ALA A 90 -8.73 -43.26 -22.30
N ALA A 91 -8.69 -44.23 -21.38
CA ALA A 91 -9.74 -44.44 -20.39
C ALA A 91 -9.81 -43.33 -19.32
N ALA A 92 -8.70 -42.62 -19.09
CA ALA A 92 -8.58 -41.54 -18.11
C ALA A 92 -7.50 -40.53 -18.55
N PRO A 93 -7.57 -39.27 -18.09
CA PRO A 93 -6.48 -38.31 -18.26
C PRO A 93 -5.23 -38.75 -17.47
N THR A 94 -4.07 -38.29 -17.94
CA THR A 94 -2.76 -38.51 -17.30
C THR A 94 -2.24 -37.16 -16.81
N PRO A 95 -2.04 -36.98 -15.48
CA PRO A 95 -1.46 -35.76 -14.95
C PRO A 95 0.02 -35.65 -15.34
N LEU A 96 0.49 -34.42 -15.58
CA LEU A 96 1.88 -34.14 -15.91
C LEU A 96 2.81 -34.47 -14.74
N VAL A 97 2.38 -34.13 -13.52
CA VAL A 97 3.08 -34.46 -12.28
C VAL A 97 2.33 -35.60 -11.59
N ALA A 98 3.02 -36.71 -11.35
CA ALA A 98 2.43 -37.89 -10.73
C ALA A 98 1.90 -37.58 -9.32
N GLY A 99 0.71 -38.09 -9.00
CA GLY A 99 0.06 -37.90 -7.69
C GLY A 99 -0.72 -36.60 -7.53
N THR A 100 -0.86 -35.81 -8.61
CA THR A 100 -1.71 -34.61 -8.64
C THR A 100 -3.07 -34.93 -9.23
N GLU A 101 -4.12 -34.28 -8.74
CA GLU A 101 -5.50 -34.47 -9.17
C GLU A 101 -6.21 -33.13 -9.42
N ARG A 102 -6.92 -33.02 -10.54
CA ARG A 102 -7.61 -31.80 -10.97
C ARG A 102 -8.54 -31.23 -9.89
N GLU A 103 -9.35 -32.09 -9.29
CA GLU A 103 -10.38 -31.71 -8.31
C GLU A 103 -9.83 -31.56 -6.87
N GLN A 104 -8.50 -31.74 -6.65
CA GLN A 104 -7.86 -31.64 -5.35
C GLN A 104 -6.74 -30.58 -5.41
N LEU A 105 -7.11 -29.30 -5.26
CA LEU A 105 -6.21 -28.14 -5.40
C LEU A 105 -4.97 -28.22 -4.49
N ASN A 106 -5.09 -28.82 -3.31
CA ASN A 106 -3.98 -29.04 -2.38
C ASN A 106 -2.93 -30.03 -2.91
N THR A 107 -3.23 -30.77 -3.99
CA THR A 107 -2.27 -31.64 -4.68
C THR A 107 -1.61 -30.95 -5.87
N TRP A 108 -2.05 -29.75 -6.26
CA TRP A 108 -1.45 -29.02 -7.38
C TRP A 108 -0.01 -28.61 -7.03
N THR A 109 0.84 -28.51 -8.05
CA THR A 109 2.28 -28.30 -7.85
C THR A 109 2.57 -26.82 -7.59
N PRO A 110 3.12 -26.41 -6.43
CA PRO A 110 3.48 -25.02 -6.19
C PRO A 110 4.49 -24.51 -7.23
N TYR A 111 4.33 -23.26 -7.66
CA TYR A 111 5.28 -22.59 -8.53
C TYR A 111 6.51 -22.19 -7.71
N ILE A 112 7.60 -22.94 -7.87
CA ILE A 112 8.88 -22.65 -7.22
C ILE A 112 9.88 -22.17 -8.28
N PRO A 113 10.29 -20.89 -8.28
CA PRO A 113 11.23 -20.37 -9.27
C PRO A 113 12.66 -20.84 -9.01
N SER A 114 13.52 -20.72 -10.02
CA SER A 114 14.97 -20.75 -9.84
C SER A 114 15.40 -19.47 -9.13
N ALA A 115 16.35 -19.57 -8.19
CA ALA A 115 16.88 -18.43 -7.44
C ALA A 115 17.34 -17.26 -8.32
N THR A 116 17.74 -17.48 -9.57
CA THR A 116 18.23 -16.43 -10.48
C THR A 116 17.31 -16.13 -11.66
N ALA A 117 16.16 -16.80 -11.78
CA ALA A 117 15.25 -16.65 -12.91
C ALA A 117 13.81 -16.99 -12.50
N ILE A 118 13.00 -15.96 -12.23
CA ILE A 118 11.62 -16.13 -11.76
C ILE A 118 10.74 -16.91 -12.74
N GLY A 119 10.96 -16.77 -14.06
CA GLY A 119 10.22 -17.49 -15.10
C GLY A 119 10.61 -18.97 -15.29
N MET A 120 11.58 -19.48 -14.52
CA MET A 120 12.05 -20.86 -14.65
C MET A 120 11.70 -21.66 -13.42
N ARG A 121 10.80 -22.65 -13.55
CA ARG A 121 10.38 -23.51 -12.45
C ARG A 121 11.45 -24.52 -12.06
N THR A 122 11.50 -24.89 -10.79
CA THR A 122 12.37 -25.93 -10.24
C THR A 122 11.56 -27.07 -9.61
N GLY A 123 12.24 -28.06 -9.01
CA GLY A 123 11.58 -29.20 -8.37
C GLY A 123 10.67 -29.99 -9.32
N ALA A 124 9.51 -30.41 -8.81
CA ALA A 124 8.48 -31.07 -9.62
C ALA A 124 7.87 -30.14 -10.68
N GLY A 125 7.82 -28.83 -10.41
CA GLY A 125 7.33 -27.80 -11.32
C GLY A 125 8.17 -27.66 -12.60
N ALA A 126 9.42 -28.13 -12.60
CA ALA A 126 10.28 -28.11 -13.79
C ALA A 126 9.67 -28.82 -15.01
N ALA A 127 8.74 -29.76 -14.80
CA ALA A 127 8.01 -30.44 -15.87
C ALA A 127 7.16 -29.48 -16.73
N PHE A 128 6.65 -28.39 -16.13
CA PHE A 128 5.79 -27.41 -16.81
C PHE A 128 6.58 -26.47 -17.73
N ASN A 129 7.89 -26.28 -17.52
CA ASN A 129 8.73 -25.40 -18.35
C ASN A 129 8.73 -25.76 -19.85
N ARG A 130 8.36 -27.00 -20.20
CA ARG A 130 8.18 -27.41 -21.59
C ARG A 130 6.87 -26.89 -22.20
N TYR A 131 5.82 -26.78 -21.40
CA TYR A 131 4.43 -26.67 -21.83
C TYR A 131 3.82 -25.30 -21.65
N SER A 132 4.31 -24.50 -20.70
CA SER A 132 3.74 -23.20 -20.38
C SER A 132 4.80 -22.17 -19.97
N ASN A 133 4.62 -20.94 -20.42
CA ASN A 133 5.40 -19.77 -20.02
C ASN A 133 4.49 -18.83 -19.20
N LEU A 134 4.97 -18.41 -18.03
CA LEU A 134 4.29 -17.38 -17.24
C LEU A 134 5.00 -16.04 -17.42
N SER A 135 4.23 -15.00 -17.66
CA SER A 135 4.72 -13.62 -17.74
C SER A 135 4.47 -12.94 -16.40
N PHE A 136 5.53 -12.71 -15.63
CA PHE A 136 5.47 -12.05 -14.33
C PHE A 136 5.64 -10.55 -14.47
N GLY A 137 4.79 -9.78 -13.78
CA GLY A 137 4.74 -8.33 -13.92
C GLY A 137 4.05 -7.89 -15.20
N TRP A 138 3.64 -6.63 -15.23
CA TRP A 138 2.88 -6.03 -16.35
C TRP A 138 3.73 -5.05 -17.19
N SER A 139 4.93 -4.65 -16.75
CA SER A 139 5.65 -3.50 -17.32
C SER A 139 5.78 -3.50 -18.86
N ARG A 140 5.07 -2.54 -19.50
CA ARG A 140 5.06 -2.28 -20.95
C ARG A 140 5.58 -0.86 -21.22
N GLU A 141 6.61 -0.73 -22.06
CA GLU A 141 7.23 0.57 -22.35
C GLU A 141 6.21 1.57 -22.90
N GLY A 142 6.12 2.74 -22.27
CA GLY A 142 5.24 3.83 -22.71
C GLY A 142 3.77 3.69 -22.33
N GLN A 143 3.40 2.69 -21.54
CA GLN A 143 2.03 2.52 -21.01
C GLN A 143 1.97 2.83 -19.52
N SER A 144 0.85 3.40 -19.07
CA SER A 144 0.53 3.58 -17.66
C SER A 144 -0.11 2.32 -17.09
N ALA A 145 0.05 2.07 -15.79
CA ALA A 145 -0.53 0.93 -15.09
C ALA A 145 -1.99 0.62 -15.48
N PRO A 146 -2.39 -0.66 -15.50
CA PRO A 146 -3.74 -1.07 -15.89
C PRO A 146 -4.81 -0.45 -15.00
N TRP A 147 -5.99 -0.32 -15.57
CA TRP A 147 -7.19 -0.02 -14.81
C TRP A 147 -7.83 -1.32 -14.33
N TYR A 148 -8.43 -1.27 -13.15
CA TYR A 148 -9.25 -2.34 -12.60
C TYR A 148 -10.53 -1.76 -12.04
N LEU A 149 -11.56 -2.60 -11.86
CA LEU A 149 -12.71 -2.24 -11.05
C LEU A 149 -12.47 -2.74 -9.62
N PRO A 150 -12.50 -1.85 -8.61
CA PRO A 150 -12.52 -2.20 -7.20
C PRO A 150 -13.59 -3.24 -6.86
N THR A 151 -13.29 -4.16 -5.95
CA THR A 151 -14.21 -5.23 -5.60
C THR A 151 -15.52 -4.69 -5.00
N PHE A 152 -16.64 -5.32 -5.36
CA PHE A 152 -17.88 -5.09 -4.62
C PHE A 152 -17.81 -5.69 -3.22
N ASN A 153 -17.03 -6.76 -3.03
CA ASN A 153 -17.04 -7.56 -1.81
C ASN A 153 -16.07 -7.08 -0.72
N HIS A 154 -16.58 -6.26 0.19
CA HIS A 154 -15.85 -5.77 1.37
C HIS A 154 -15.99 -6.65 2.62
N ASN A 155 -16.59 -7.84 2.51
CA ASN A 155 -16.68 -8.75 3.65
C ASN A 155 -15.33 -9.45 3.88
N ASN A 156 -14.64 -9.10 4.97
CA ASN A 156 -13.35 -9.66 5.33
C ASN A 156 -13.39 -11.10 5.87
N LEU A 157 -14.58 -11.64 6.13
CA LEU A 157 -14.77 -13.06 6.48
C LEU A 157 -15.08 -13.93 5.26
N ASP A 158 -15.30 -13.32 4.11
CA ASP A 158 -15.47 -14.02 2.86
C ASP A 158 -14.11 -14.27 2.22
N LEU A 159 -13.85 -15.51 1.86
CA LEU A 159 -12.58 -15.96 1.27
C LEU A 159 -12.60 -15.96 -0.27
N SER A 160 -13.71 -15.55 -0.90
CA SER A 160 -13.77 -15.41 -2.35
C SER A 160 -12.70 -14.43 -2.88
N THR A 161 -12.26 -14.64 -4.08
CA THR A 161 -11.49 -13.71 -4.90
C THR A 161 -12.43 -12.79 -5.67
N ALA A 162 -11.89 -11.76 -6.32
CA ALA A 162 -12.57 -11.03 -7.37
C ALA A 162 -12.25 -11.71 -8.72
N ALA A 163 -12.95 -12.81 -9.01
CA ALA A 163 -12.74 -13.64 -10.20
C ALA A 163 -13.60 -13.18 -11.38
N ALA A 164 -12.98 -12.89 -12.53
CA ALA A 164 -13.65 -12.42 -13.75
C ALA A 164 -13.34 -13.29 -15.00
N GLY A 165 -14.18 -13.19 -16.02
CA GLY A 165 -14.02 -13.88 -17.30
C GLY A 165 -14.24 -15.39 -17.21
N HIS A 166 -13.17 -16.15 -17.44
CA HIS A 166 -13.15 -17.61 -17.32
C HIS A 166 -12.59 -18.09 -15.97
N ALA A 167 -12.20 -17.17 -15.08
CA ALA A 167 -11.73 -17.51 -13.74
C ALA A 167 -12.85 -18.21 -12.94
N ARG A 168 -12.45 -19.05 -11.99
CA ARG A 168 -13.37 -19.76 -11.10
C ARG A 168 -12.96 -19.48 -9.67
N ASP A 169 -13.89 -18.94 -8.90
CA ASP A 169 -13.77 -18.97 -7.46
C ASP A 169 -14.16 -20.36 -6.95
N LEU A 170 -13.43 -20.88 -5.97
CA LEU A 170 -13.73 -22.20 -5.40
C LEU A 170 -14.02 -22.10 -3.89
N ALA A 171 -13.88 -20.91 -3.30
CA ALA A 171 -14.09 -20.66 -1.88
C ALA A 171 -15.57 -20.49 -1.53
N ASP A 172 -16.41 -20.03 -2.47
CA ASP A 172 -17.85 -19.85 -2.25
C ASP A 172 -18.68 -21.15 -2.45
N GLY A 173 -18.02 -22.24 -2.87
CA GLY A 173 -18.66 -23.54 -3.11
C GLY A 173 -19.46 -23.61 -4.42
N SER A 174 -19.34 -22.61 -5.29
CA SER A 174 -19.96 -22.52 -6.61
C SER A 174 -18.89 -22.24 -7.68
N GLU A 175 -19.08 -22.68 -8.93
CA GLU A 175 -18.18 -22.28 -10.03
C GLU A 175 -18.54 -20.86 -10.56
N GLU A 176 -19.17 -20.02 -9.75
CA GLU A 176 -19.70 -18.73 -10.20
C GLU A 176 -18.62 -17.64 -10.25
N LEU A 177 -18.80 -16.71 -11.20
CA LEU A 177 -17.99 -15.50 -11.26
C LEU A 177 -18.38 -14.60 -10.09
N THR A 178 -17.40 -14.16 -9.31
CA THR A 178 -17.59 -13.28 -8.16
C THR A 178 -17.38 -11.81 -8.52
N HIS A 179 -16.92 -11.53 -9.74
CA HIS A 179 -16.60 -10.19 -10.22
C HIS A 179 -16.95 -9.99 -11.71
N PRO A 180 -17.42 -8.79 -12.12
CA PRO A 180 -17.69 -8.50 -13.53
C PRO A 180 -16.43 -8.50 -14.40
N GLY A 181 -16.65 -8.61 -15.71
CA GLY A 181 -15.64 -8.47 -16.76
C GLY A 181 -15.35 -9.77 -17.50
N GLU A 182 -14.79 -9.64 -18.70
CA GLU A 182 -14.50 -10.77 -19.61
C GLU A 182 -13.12 -11.41 -19.35
N GLY A 183 -12.37 -10.88 -18.40
CA GLY A 183 -11.04 -11.34 -18.02
C GLY A 183 -9.96 -11.14 -19.09
N THR A 184 -10.22 -10.32 -20.11
CA THR A 184 -9.26 -9.98 -21.17
C THR A 184 -8.33 -8.85 -20.74
N ASP A 185 -7.11 -8.84 -21.29
CA ASP A 185 -6.14 -7.76 -21.11
C ASP A 185 -6.76 -6.38 -21.36
N ALA A 186 -6.44 -5.41 -20.52
CA ALA A 186 -6.89 -4.02 -20.60
C ALA A 186 -8.42 -3.84 -20.75
N TYR A 187 -9.23 -4.71 -20.14
CA TYR A 187 -10.70 -4.64 -20.22
C TYR A 187 -11.28 -3.36 -19.62
N TRP A 188 -10.73 -2.88 -18.49
CA TRP A 188 -11.23 -1.70 -17.79
C TRP A 188 -10.62 -0.41 -18.34
N THR A 189 -11.37 0.68 -18.21
CA THR A 189 -10.98 2.01 -18.73
C THR A 189 -11.12 3.06 -17.64
N GLU A 190 -10.36 4.15 -17.77
CA GLU A 190 -10.30 5.24 -16.80
C GLU A 190 -11.68 5.86 -16.49
N GLY A 191 -11.94 6.06 -15.20
CA GLY A 191 -13.04 6.89 -14.70
C GLY A 191 -14.46 6.36 -14.95
N VAL A 192 -14.63 5.07 -15.23
CA VAL A 192 -15.95 4.47 -15.47
C VAL A 192 -16.57 3.96 -14.17
N THR A 193 -17.80 4.37 -13.89
CA THR A 193 -18.59 3.88 -12.74
C THR A 193 -19.52 2.73 -13.16
N TYR A 194 -19.53 1.68 -12.36
CA TYR A 194 -20.38 0.49 -12.52
C TYR A 194 -21.28 0.33 -11.30
N THR A 195 -22.55 0.03 -11.57
CA THR A 195 -23.56 -0.20 -10.53
C THR A 195 -23.86 -1.69 -10.42
N ASN A 196 -23.75 -2.24 -9.21
CA ASN A 196 -24.09 -3.63 -8.94
C ASN A 196 -25.57 -3.89 -9.24
N GLY A 197 -25.89 -4.97 -9.96
CA GLY A 197 -27.26 -5.31 -10.34
C GLY A 197 -27.82 -4.60 -11.59
N GLU A 198 -27.17 -3.56 -12.11
CA GLU A 198 -27.69 -2.76 -13.25
C GLU A 198 -27.91 -3.58 -14.53
N ASN A 199 -27.07 -4.59 -14.75
CA ASN A 199 -27.17 -5.50 -15.90
C ASN A 199 -27.94 -6.79 -15.59
N GLY A 200 -28.70 -6.83 -14.49
CA GLY A 200 -29.47 -8.01 -14.06
C GLY A 200 -28.67 -9.10 -13.34
N THR A 201 -27.36 -8.89 -13.16
CA THR A 201 -26.48 -9.72 -12.31
C THR A 201 -26.07 -8.90 -11.09
N THR A 202 -26.42 -9.40 -9.90
CA THR A 202 -25.93 -8.85 -8.64
C THR A 202 -24.70 -9.65 -8.21
N TRP A 203 -23.55 -9.00 -8.20
CA TRP A 203 -22.29 -9.56 -7.75
C TRP A 203 -22.29 -9.70 -6.23
N HIS A 204 -21.70 -10.80 -5.75
CA HIS A 204 -21.60 -11.11 -4.34
C HIS A 204 -20.87 -10.02 -3.55
N GLY A 205 -21.21 -9.88 -2.26
CA GLY A 205 -20.46 -9.03 -1.32
C GLY A 205 -20.87 -7.56 -1.25
N ALA A 206 -21.81 -7.09 -2.08
CA ALA A 206 -22.45 -5.77 -1.95
C ALA A 206 -23.96 -5.84 -2.25
N PRO A 207 -24.77 -4.91 -1.72
CA PRO A 207 -26.17 -4.79 -2.11
C PRO A 207 -26.34 -4.36 -3.58
N ASP A 208 -27.49 -4.66 -4.14
CA ASP A 208 -27.97 -4.11 -5.42
C ASP A 208 -27.97 -2.56 -5.36
N GLY A 209 -27.49 -1.92 -6.42
CA GLY A 209 -27.30 -0.47 -6.48
C GLY A 209 -25.99 0.07 -5.89
N ALA A 210 -25.10 -0.77 -5.35
CA ALA A 210 -23.76 -0.31 -4.93
C ALA A 210 -22.94 0.14 -6.15
N GLU A 211 -22.18 1.23 -6.03
CA GLU A 211 -21.38 1.78 -7.13
C GLU A 211 -19.88 1.57 -6.88
N ARG A 212 -19.13 1.29 -7.96
CA ARG A 212 -17.66 1.26 -7.99
C ARG A 212 -17.17 2.02 -9.20
N THR A 213 -16.16 2.86 -9.02
CA THR A 213 -15.48 3.54 -10.13
C THR A 213 -14.14 2.86 -10.34
N THR A 214 -13.79 2.61 -11.60
CA THR A 214 -12.49 2.04 -11.97
C THR A 214 -11.35 2.85 -11.37
N ALA A 215 -10.37 2.14 -10.82
CA ALA A 215 -9.15 2.68 -10.24
C ALA A 215 -7.93 2.13 -11.01
N GLN A 216 -6.78 2.77 -10.84
CA GLN A 216 -5.54 2.35 -11.48
C GLN A 216 -4.73 1.48 -10.52
N ASN A 217 -4.15 0.38 -11.01
CA ASN A 217 -3.15 -0.38 -10.27
C ASN A 217 -1.92 0.51 -9.97
N LEU A 218 -1.17 0.19 -8.92
CA LEU A 218 0.11 0.83 -8.67
C LEU A 218 1.08 0.59 -9.85
N GLN A 219 1.82 1.62 -10.21
CA GLN A 219 2.81 1.54 -11.27
C GLN A 219 3.96 0.63 -10.84
N GLU A 220 4.20 -0.40 -11.64
CA GLU A 220 5.30 -1.33 -11.39
C GLU A 220 6.65 -0.61 -11.52
N GLU A 221 7.42 -0.60 -10.43
CA GLU A 221 8.77 -0.03 -10.41
C GLU A 221 9.82 -0.98 -10.99
N ARG A 222 9.56 -2.29 -10.87
CA ARG A 222 10.39 -3.35 -11.44
C ARG A 222 9.60 -4.63 -11.63
N ALA A 223 10.07 -5.44 -12.57
CA ALA A 223 9.61 -6.80 -12.74
C ALA A 223 9.73 -7.60 -11.43
N PRO A 224 8.75 -8.47 -11.13
CA PRO A 224 8.86 -9.42 -10.03
C PRO A 224 10.17 -10.20 -10.07
N LEU A 225 10.73 -10.46 -8.90
CA LEU A 225 12.04 -11.08 -8.74
C LEU A 225 12.05 -12.07 -7.57
N THR A 226 13.09 -12.89 -7.46
CA THR A 226 13.21 -13.85 -6.34
C THR A 226 13.78 -13.20 -5.07
N MET A 227 13.60 -13.83 -3.91
CA MET A 227 14.21 -13.39 -2.65
C MET A 227 15.74 -13.32 -2.74
N ALA A 228 16.37 -14.26 -3.45
CA ALA A 228 17.80 -14.21 -3.73
C ALA A 228 18.21 -12.97 -4.56
N GLN A 229 17.46 -12.65 -5.62
CA GLN A 229 17.71 -11.43 -6.42
C GLN A 229 17.44 -10.16 -5.62
N TRP A 230 16.41 -10.16 -4.77
CA TRP A 230 16.07 -9.07 -3.87
C TRP A 230 17.22 -8.80 -2.88
N PHE A 231 17.82 -9.87 -2.36
CA PHE A 231 18.91 -9.78 -1.41
C PHE A 231 20.12 -9.03 -1.99
N ASP A 232 20.39 -9.21 -3.28
CA ASP A 232 21.50 -8.56 -3.99
C ASP A 232 21.21 -7.08 -4.37
N LEU A 233 20.00 -6.58 -4.16
CA LEU A 233 19.66 -5.19 -4.44
C LEU A 233 20.36 -4.22 -3.49
N PRO A 234 20.72 -3.02 -3.96
CA PRO A 234 21.02 -1.90 -3.07
C PRO A 234 19.90 -1.67 -2.06
N ASN A 235 20.23 -1.36 -0.81
CA ASN A 235 19.24 -1.21 0.26
C ASN A 235 18.13 -0.19 -0.05
N ASN A 236 18.50 0.89 -0.72
CA ASN A 236 17.60 1.95 -1.18
C ASN A 236 16.69 1.56 -2.36
N GLN A 237 16.74 0.30 -2.80
CA GLN A 237 15.91 -0.29 -3.85
C GLN A 237 15.15 -1.54 -3.40
N LYS A 238 15.28 -1.93 -2.12
CA LYS A 238 14.67 -3.16 -1.58
C LYS A 238 13.18 -3.01 -1.26
N ILE A 239 12.68 -1.78 -1.12
CA ILE A 239 11.28 -1.47 -0.84
C ILE A 239 10.72 -0.67 -2.00
N GLY A 240 9.51 -1.02 -2.46
CA GLY A 240 8.84 -0.36 -3.58
C GLY A 240 7.69 -1.16 -4.17
N ASP A 241 7.14 -0.67 -5.26
CA ASP A 241 5.94 -1.25 -5.89
C ASP A 241 6.30 -2.41 -6.82
N PHE A 242 6.62 -3.57 -6.23
CA PHE A 242 6.94 -4.82 -6.93
C PHE A 242 6.79 -6.06 -6.03
N TRP A 243 6.81 -7.24 -6.66
CA TRP A 243 6.70 -8.54 -5.98
C TRP A 243 8.06 -9.22 -5.78
N VAL A 244 8.24 -9.89 -4.64
CA VAL A 244 9.42 -10.71 -4.30
C VAL A 244 9.00 -12.13 -3.98
N MET A 245 9.45 -13.11 -4.76
CA MET A 245 9.10 -14.52 -4.60
C MET A 245 10.16 -15.30 -3.81
N ASP A 246 9.77 -15.87 -2.68
CA ASP A 246 10.57 -16.82 -1.92
C ASP A 246 10.76 -18.10 -2.75
N GLN A 247 11.99 -18.33 -3.21
CA GLN A 247 12.32 -19.49 -4.03
C GLN A 247 12.37 -20.83 -3.27
N GLU A 248 12.16 -20.83 -1.95
CA GLU A 248 12.04 -22.07 -1.15
C GLU A 248 10.59 -22.54 -1.05
N THR A 249 9.63 -21.62 -1.02
CA THR A 249 8.19 -21.91 -0.76
C THR A 249 7.23 -21.53 -1.89
N GLY A 250 7.65 -20.64 -2.79
CA GLY A 250 6.82 -20.12 -3.89
C GLY A 250 5.86 -19.00 -3.48
N TRP A 251 5.91 -18.56 -2.22
CA TRP A 251 5.18 -17.36 -1.79
C TRP A 251 5.82 -16.10 -2.39
N ALA A 252 5.02 -15.32 -3.10
CA ALA A 252 5.35 -13.98 -3.59
C ALA A 252 4.77 -12.92 -2.66
N TYR A 253 5.63 -12.03 -2.17
CA TYR A 253 5.29 -10.98 -1.22
C TYR A 253 5.35 -9.62 -1.91
N TRP A 254 4.40 -8.74 -1.60
CA TRP A 254 4.45 -7.35 -2.04
C TRP A 254 5.53 -6.59 -1.24
N ALA A 255 6.43 -5.88 -1.92
CA ALA A 255 7.64 -5.30 -1.32
C ALA A 255 7.42 -3.93 -0.64
N SER A 256 6.18 -3.54 -0.38
CA SER A 256 5.82 -2.35 0.39
C SER A 256 4.54 -2.60 1.19
N MET A 257 4.14 -1.65 2.04
CA MET A 257 2.79 -1.70 2.62
C MET A 257 1.78 -1.28 1.56
N LEU A 258 0.73 -2.08 1.37
CA LEU A 258 -0.35 -1.74 0.45
C LEU A 258 -1.33 -0.81 1.17
N GLU A 259 -1.32 0.46 0.79
CA GLU A 259 -2.16 1.51 1.39
C GLU A 259 -3.66 1.31 1.11
N PRO A 260 -4.55 1.88 1.94
CA PRO A 260 -5.99 1.90 1.68
C PRO A 260 -6.34 2.40 0.29
N GLU A 261 -7.33 1.76 -0.34
CA GLU A 261 -7.85 2.08 -1.68
C GLU A 261 -6.83 1.87 -2.83
N ALA A 262 -5.69 1.23 -2.55
CA ALA A 262 -4.68 0.91 -3.56
C ALA A 262 -4.75 -0.57 -3.98
N ALA A 263 -4.29 -0.85 -5.20
CA ALA A 263 -4.04 -2.21 -5.67
C ALA A 263 -2.60 -2.36 -6.16
N THR A 264 -1.98 -3.50 -5.88
CA THR A 264 -0.62 -3.81 -6.34
C THR A 264 -0.52 -3.78 -7.86
N SER A 265 0.71 -3.74 -8.39
CA SER A 265 0.93 -4.17 -9.77
C SER A 265 0.68 -5.68 -9.92
N TYR A 266 0.67 -6.17 -11.16
CA TYR A 266 0.43 -7.58 -11.44
C TYR A 266 1.59 -8.44 -10.94
N LEU A 267 1.26 -9.52 -10.23
CA LEU A 267 2.20 -10.63 -10.03
C LEU A 267 2.34 -11.41 -11.35
N LEU A 268 1.21 -11.72 -11.98
CA LEU A 268 1.10 -12.47 -13.23
C LEU A 268 0.27 -11.66 -14.22
N ASP A 269 0.73 -11.59 -15.47
CA ASP A 269 0.09 -10.89 -16.61
C ASP A 269 -0.42 -11.89 -17.67
N ALA A 270 0.27 -13.02 -17.85
CA ALA A 270 -0.14 -14.03 -18.83
C ALA A 270 0.33 -15.44 -18.46
N ALA A 271 -0.40 -16.43 -18.98
CA ALA A 271 -0.09 -17.84 -18.85
C ALA A 271 -0.21 -18.54 -20.22
N GLU A 272 0.86 -18.46 -21.00
CA GLU A 272 0.85 -18.86 -22.42
C GLU A 272 1.25 -20.34 -22.59
N MET A 273 0.48 -21.08 -23.40
CA MET A 273 0.80 -22.47 -23.72
C MET A 273 1.79 -22.56 -24.88
N THR A 274 2.80 -23.41 -24.77
CA THR A 274 3.77 -23.63 -25.85
C THR A 274 3.23 -24.62 -26.90
N SER A 275 3.80 -24.60 -28.10
CA SER A 275 3.47 -25.57 -29.15
C SER A 275 3.74 -27.04 -28.74
N ALA A 276 4.57 -27.28 -27.72
CA ALA A 276 4.91 -28.63 -27.27
C ALA A 276 3.71 -29.39 -26.69
N ILE A 277 2.67 -28.70 -26.23
CA ILE A 277 1.44 -29.35 -25.75
C ILE A 277 0.71 -30.06 -26.90
N GLN A 278 0.71 -29.45 -28.09
CA GLN A 278 0.07 -30.02 -29.28
C GLN A 278 0.80 -31.28 -29.75
N GLU A 279 2.13 -31.30 -29.64
CA GLU A 279 2.96 -32.48 -29.94
C GLU A 279 2.70 -33.64 -28.97
N THR A 280 2.48 -33.33 -27.69
CA THR A 280 2.32 -34.35 -26.64
C THR A 280 0.93 -34.97 -26.66
N VAL A 281 -0.10 -34.14 -26.85
CA VAL A 281 -1.50 -34.60 -26.85
C VAL A 281 -1.84 -35.34 -28.15
N PHE A 282 -1.22 -34.96 -29.27
CA PHE A 282 -1.44 -35.46 -30.65
C PHE A 282 -2.71 -36.31 -30.80
N ASN A 283 -3.82 -35.66 -31.14
CA ASN A 283 -5.18 -36.22 -31.13
C ASN A 283 -5.70 -36.56 -29.72
N GLY A 284 -6.17 -35.55 -28.99
CA GLY A 284 -6.68 -35.67 -27.63
C GLY A 284 -7.10 -34.32 -27.05
N THR A 285 -7.19 -34.23 -25.73
CA THR A 285 -7.46 -33.00 -24.97
C THR A 285 -6.38 -32.77 -23.92
N TYR A 286 -6.25 -31.53 -23.46
CA TYR A 286 -5.49 -31.20 -22.26
C TYR A 286 -6.29 -30.24 -21.39
N TYR A 287 -5.96 -30.23 -20.11
CA TYR A 287 -6.40 -29.21 -19.17
C TYR A 287 -5.15 -28.62 -18.51
N TYR A 288 -5.14 -27.30 -18.38
CA TYR A 288 -4.14 -26.55 -17.64
C TYR A 288 -4.87 -25.54 -16.75
N GLY A 289 -4.40 -25.39 -15.52
CA GLY A 289 -4.95 -24.44 -14.56
C GLY A 289 -3.89 -23.91 -13.61
N ILE A 290 -4.12 -22.69 -13.14
CA ILE A 290 -3.35 -22.03 -12.09
C ILE A 290 -4.30 -21.71 -10.94
N HIS A 291 -3.98 -22.22 -9.76
CA HIS A 291 -4.65 -21.91 -8.50
C HIS A 291 -3.89 -20.78 -7.79
N VAL A 292 -4.63 -19.82 -7.25
CA VAL A 292 -4.09 -18.66 -6.54
C VAL A 292 -4.49 -18.76 -5.07
N ASP A 293 -3.49 -18.90 -4.20
CA ASP A 293 -3.62 -18.87 -2.74
C ASP A 293 -3.09 -17.53 -2.22
N SER A 294 -3.65 -16.98 -1.15
CA SER A 294 -3.22 -15.69 -0.63
C SER A 294 -3.38 -15.55 0.87
N GLN A 295 -2.56 -14.66 1.43
CA GLN A 295 -2.69 -14.24 2.82
C GLN A 295 -2.46 -12.73 2.91
N LEU A 296 -3.40 -12.06 3.55
CA LEU A 296 -3.45 -10.60 3.67
C LEU A 296 -3.53 -10.27 5.15
N LEU A 297 -2.52 -9.58 5.67
CA LEU A 297 -2.36 -9.35 7.11
C LEU A 297 -2.14 -7.87 7.39
N SER A 298 -2.58 -7.43 8.58
CA SER A 298 -2.08 -6.18 9.14
C SER A 298 -0.57 -6.28 9.39
N PRO A 299 0.20 -5.18 9.26
CA PRO A 299 1.65 -5.18 9.48
C PRO A 299 2.08 -5.77 10.84
N ASP A 300 1.31 -5.53 11.90
CA ASP A 300 1.60 -6.05 13.25
C ASP A 300 1.52 -7.58 13.37
N ASN A 301 0.86 -8.23 12.41
CA ASN A 301 0.70 -9.69 12.35
C ASN A 301 1.64 -10.33 11.32
N SER A 302 2.62 -9.60 10.78
CA SER A 302 3.51 -10.10 9.71
C SER A 302 4.23 -11.41 10.08
N GLN A 303 4.42 -11.68 11.37
CA GLN A 303 5.04 -12.92 11.86
C GLN A 303 4.24 -14.18 11.51
N ASP A 304 2.94 -14.06 11.24
CA ASP A 304 2.11 -15.20 10.80
C ASP A 304 2.51 -15.69 9.40
N PHE A 305 3.19 -14.86 8.58
CA PHE A 305 3.80 -15.33 7.34
C PHE A 305 4.99 -16.26 7.56
N ILE A 306 5.65 -16.20 8.71
CA ILE A 306 6.82 -17.02 9.05
C ILE A 306 6.37 -18.27 9.85
N ASN A 307 5.33 -18.11 10.67
CA ASN A 307 4.85 -19.15 11.57
C ASN A 307 3.79 -20.07 10.93
N ASP A 308 3.90 -20.35 9.64
CA ASP A 308 2.94 -21.17 8.88
C ASP A 308 3.32 -22.67 8.83
N GLY A 309 4.53 -23.01 9.30
CA GLY A 309 5.06 -24.37 9.33
C GLY A 309 5.88 -24.76 8.09
N GLU A 310 6.11 -23.83 7.16
CA GLU A 310 7.00 -23.99 6.02
C GLU A 310 8.43 -23.53 6.34
N SER A 311 9.40 -23.93 5.50
CA SER A 311 10.80 -23.53 5.64
C SER A 311 11.11 -22.44 4.62
N HIS A 312 10.98 -21.19 5.04
CA HIS A 312 11.21 -20.01 4.20
C HIS A 312 12.70 -19.71 3.95
N ASP A 313 12.95 -18.87 2.94
CA ASP A 313 14.25 -18.21 2.76
C ASP A 313 14.68 -17.49 4.06
N PRO A 314 15.95 -17.63 4.50
CA PRO A 314 16.44 -17.04 5.75
C PRO A 314 16.38 -15.51 5.80
N ASN A 315 16.17 -14.84 4.67
CA ASN A 315 16.06 -13.38 4.59
C ASN A 315 14.61 -12.87 4.75
N LEU A 316 13.62 -13.75 4.91
CA LEU A 316 12.21 -13.35 5.01
C LEU A 316 11.97 -12.38 6.18
N ASP A 317 12.50 -12.68 7.37
CA ASP A 317 12.35 -11.81 8.55
C ASP A 317 12.88 -10.39 8.27
N TYR A 318 14.05 -10.30 7.63
CA TYR A 318 14.67 -9.04 7.28
C TYR A 318 13.87 -8.27 6.21
N PHE A 319 13.30 -8.99 5.24
CA PHE A 319 12.42 -8.43 4.22
C PHE A 319 11.14 -7.84 4.83
N LEU A 320 10.45 -8.60 5.69
CA LEU A 320 9.20 -8.15 6.34
C LEU A 320 9.44 -6.96 7.28
N GLU A 321 10.56 -6.93 7.99
CA GLU A 321 10.97 -5.79 8.80
C GLU A 321 11.23 -4.55 7.94
N GLY A 322 11.88 -4.72 6.78
CA GLY A 322 12.08 -3.65 5.80
C GLY A 322 10.78 -3.02 5.30
N ILE A 323 9.74 -3.84 5.06
CA ILE A 323 8.41 -3.35 4.64
C ILE A 323 7.79 -2.46 5.72
N LYS A 324 7.75 -2.93 6.97
CA LYS A 324 7.18 -2.16 8.10
C LYS A 324 7.91 -0.83 8.31
N ASN A 325 9.22 -0.88 8.21
CA ASN A 325 10.08 0.28 8.33
C ASN A 325 10.04 1.21 7.11
N ASN A 326 9.45 0.74 6.01
CA ASN A 326 9.43 1.38 4.70
C ASN A 326 10.84 1.75 4.18
N ALA A 327 11.84 0.99 4.62
CA ALA A 327 13.22 1.08 4.20
C ALA A 327 14.00 -0.10 4.79
N VAL A 328 15.08 -0.47 4.12
CA VAL A 328 16.10 -1.37 4.65
C VAL A 328 17.32 -0.52 5.03
N ASP A 329 17.66 -0.43 6.30
CA ASP A 329 18.77 0.40 6.78
C ASP A 329 20.15 -0.25 6.48
N GLU A 330 21.23 0.54 6.40
CA GLU A 330 22.60 0.04 6.12
C GLU A 330 23.13 -0.89 7.22
N GLU A 331 22.82 -0.56 8.48
CA GLU A 331 23.15 -1.35 9.65
C GLU A 331 21.98 -1.35 10.63
N TRP A 332 21.87 -2.41 11.42
CA TRP A 332 20.93 -2.46 12.53
C TRP A 332 21.34 -1.45 13.60
N GLY A 333 20.40 -0.65 14.10
CA GLY A 333 20.70 0.28 15.19
C GLY A 333 19.67 1.36 15.45
N ASN A 334 18.77 1.64 14.51
CA ASN A 334 17.63 2.51 14.76
C ASN A 334 16.46 1.71 15.39
N PRO A 335 15.69 2.33 16.30
CA PRO A 335 14.44 1.78 16.81
C PRO A 335 13.46 1.36 15.71
N ALA A 336 12.52 0.47 16.04
CA ALA A 336 11.44 0.09 15.13
C ALA A 336 10.58 1.31 14.76
N TYR A 337 9.88 1.24 13.62
CA TYR A 337 9.10 2.37 13.11
C TYR A 337 8.00 2.87 14.08
N ASP A 338 7.46 1.96 14.90
CA ASP A 338 6.36 2.16 15.85
C ASP A 338 6.84 2.40 17.30
N GLU A 339 8.13 2.26 17.58
CA GLU A 339 8.71 2.50 18.90
C GLU A 339 8.99 3.99 19.12
N ASP A 340 8.17 4.65 19.94
CA ASP A 340 8.42 6.04 20.34
C ASP A 340 9.69 6.17 21.18
N SER A 341 10.73 6.73 20.56
CA SER A 341 12.07 6.81 21.13
C SER A 341 12.56 8.25 21.29
N ALA A 342 13.48 8.46 22.23
CA ALA A 342 14.14 9.75 22.41
C ALA A 342 15.03 10.10 21.20
N PRO A 343 15.25 11.39 20.87
CA PRO A 343 16.07 11.78 19.72
C PRO A 343 17.49 11.21 19.71
N SER A 344 18.07 10.97 20.89
CA SER A 344 19.40 10.39 21.05
C SER A 344 19.50 8.91 20.68
N ALA A 345 18.38 8.22 20.48
CA ALA A 345 18.35 6.81 20.09
C ALA A 345 18.54 6.60 18.58
N PHE A 346 18.36 7.65 17.77
CA PHE A 346 18.42 7.57 16.32
C PHE A 346 19.80 7.91 15.79
N ASN A 347 20.26 7.16 14.79
CA ASN A 347 21.45 7.42 13.98
C ASN A 347 20.99 7.73 12.55
N PHE A 348 20.76 9.02 12.25
CA PHE A 348 20.18 9.45 10.98
C PHE A 348 21.08 9.14 9.77
N HIS A 349 22.39 9.09 9.97
CA HIS A 349 23.33 8.75 8.90
C HIS A 349 23.25 7.29 8.44
N LEU A 350 22.61 6.40 9.20
CA LEU A 350 22.38 4.99 8.84
C LEU A 350 21.03 4.76 8.16
N MET A 351 20.14 5.75 8.18
CA MET A 351 18.80 5.64 7.60
C MET A 351 18.84 5.76 6.09
N ASN A 352 18.12 4.86 5.41
CA ASN A 352 17.84 5.03 4.00
C ASN A 352 16.60 5.92 3.78
N PRO A 353 16.58 6.75 2.71
CA PRO A 353 15.40 7.54 2.34
C PRO A 353 14.13 6.70 2.27
N GLY A 354 13.03 7.25 2.82
CA GLY A 354 11.75 6.56 2.94
C GLY A 354 11.50 5.95 4.33
N ARG A 355 12.54 5.76 5.16
CA ARG A 355 12.41 5.19 6.51
C ARG A 355 11.37 5.93 7.35
N ILE A 356 10.39 5.20 7.88
CA ILE A 356 9.43 5.71 8.87
C ILE A 356 10.00 5.47 10.27
N PHE A 357 9.88 6.43 11.18
CA PHE A 357 10.33 6.29 12.57
C PHE A 357 9.54 7.19 13.51
N THR A 358 9.45 6.82 14.79
CA THR A 358 8.73 7.59 15.81
C THR A 358 9.70 8.19 16.82
N MET A 359 9.79 9.52 16.84
CA MET A 359 10.72 10.25 17.68
C MET A 359 10.00 11.30 18.51
N ALA A 360 10.09 11.18 19.84
CA ALA A 360 9.53 12.11 20.80
C ALA A 360 8.04 12.42 20.57
N GLY A 361 7.24 11.37 20.43
CA GLY A 361 5.79 11.43 20.29
C GLY A 361 5.28 11.81 18.90
N GLU A 362 6.15 12.00 17.92
CA GLU A 362 5.79 12.30 16.53
C GLU A 362 6.39 11.27 15.58
N GLN A 363 5.60 10.81 14.61
CA GLN A 363 6.08 9.93 13.56
C GLN A 363 6.57 10.75 12.36
N TYR A 364 7.76 10.41 11.88
CA TYR A 364 8.45 11.06 10.80
C TYR A 364 8.80 10.08 9.69
N ARG A 365 9.10 10.65 8.54
CA ARG A 365 9.73 9.99 7.41
C ARG A 365 11.05 10.66 7.12
N TYR A 366 12.09 9.86 7.02
CA TYR A 366 13.42 10.30 6.61
C TYR A 366 13.45 10.55 5.10
N LEU A 367 13.89 11.74 4.69
CA LEU A 367 13.86 12.13 3.29
C LEU A 367 15.24 12.05 2.62
N GLU A 368 16.27 12.59 3.26
CA GLU A 368 17.62 12.55 2.69
C GLU A 368 18.72 12.94 3.67
N ASN A 369 19.93 12.49 3.36
CA ASN A 369 21.16 13.04 3.91
C ASN A 369 21.57 14.27 3.08
N MET A 370 21.51 15.45 3.68
CA MET A 370 21.90 16.72 3.04
C MET A 370 23.40 17.04 3.17
N GLY A 371 24.17 16.13 3.79
CA GLY A 371 25.60 16.29 4.03
C GLY A 371 25.94 17.18 5.22
N GLY A 372 27.18 17.09 5.71
CA GLY A 372 27.66 17.90 6.83
C GLY A 372 26.88 17.68 8.13
N GLY A 373 26.39 16.46 8.37
CA GLY A 373 25.55 16.10 9.53
C GLY A 373 24.08 16.50 9.40
N ASN A 374 23.66 17.08 8.27
CA ASN A 374 22.30 17.57 8.08
C ASN A 374 21.40 16.50 7.43
N HIS A 375 20.18 16.39 7.95
CA HIS A 375 19.22 15.36 7.60
C HIS A 375 17.84 15.98 7.39
N LEU A 376 17.25 15.78 6.22
CA LEU A 376 15.89 16.26 5.93
C LEU A 376 14.87 15.20 6.36
N ILE A 377 13.88 15.62 7.13
CA ILE A 377 12.76 14.78 7.54
C ILE A 377 11.44 15.51 7.34
N ILE A 378 10.35 14.75 7.25
CA ILE A 378 8.99 15.28 7.20
C ILE A 378 8.11 14.53 8.19
N ARG A 379 7.13 15.21 8.79
CA ARG A 379 6.08 14.53 9.57
C ARG A 379 5.40 13.48 8.67
N ASN A 380 5.21 12.26 9.17
CA ASN A 380 4.68 11.20 8.34
C ASN A 380 3.21 11.47 7.96
N ASP A 381 2.36 11.83 8.92
CA ASP A 381 0.96 12.19 8.68
C ASP A 381 0.79 13.70 8.43
N THR A 382 -0.31 14.09 7.79
CA THR A 382 -0.65 15.48 7.50
C THR A 382 -1.45 16.12 8.64
N ILE A 383 -1.16 17.39 8.97
CA ILE A 383 -2.02 18.19 9.84
C ILE A 383 -3.26 18.62 9.04
N ARG A 384 -4.35 17.89 9.24
CA ARG A 384 -5.61 18.00 8.48
C ARG A 384 -6.38 19.29 8.78
N ASN A 385 -7.39 19.56 7.96
CA ASN A 385 -8.30 20.70 8.08
C ASN A 385 -7.59 22.07 8.09
N SER A 386 -6.53 22.19 7.28
CA SER A 386 -5.72 23.39 7.19
C SER A 386 -5.67 23.90 5.75
N SER A 387 -5.88 25.21 5.57
CA SER A 387 -5.76 25.86 4.27
C SER A 387 -4.33 26.29 3.97
N TRP A 388 -4.01 26.52 2.70
CA TRP A 388 -2.71 27.04 2.28
C TRP A 388 -2.44 28.41 2.93
N ASN A 389 -3.45 29.28 3.01
CA ASN A 389 -3.31 30.58 3.69
C ASN A 389 -2.98 30.48 5.18
N ALA A 390 -3.35 29.38 5.84
CA ALA A 390 -3.04 29.13 7.25
C ALA A 390 -1.69 28.41 7.46
N GLN A 391 -1.01 28.00 6.38
CA GLN A 391 0.14 27.08 6.42
C GLN A 391 1.25 27.53 7.37
N GLU A 392 1.73 28.78 7.25
CA GLU A 392 2.80 29.30 8.12
C GLU A 392 2.40 29.32 9.60
N GLY A 393 1.13 29.60 9.91
CA GLY A 393 0.60 29.57 11.27
C GLY A 393 0.59 28.17 11.86
N VAL A 394 0.18 27.17 11.05
CA VAL A 394 0.18 25.75 11.45
C VAL A 394 1.61 25.25 11.68
N LEU A 395 2.54 25.55 10.76
CA LEU A 395 3.96 25.19 10.88
C LEU A 395 4.58 25.78 12.15
N THR A 396 4.31 27.05 12.42
CA THR A 396 4.82 27.75 13.62
C THR A 396 4.26 27.13 14.90
N SER A 397 2.95 26.87 14.95
CA SER A 397 2.30 26.27 16.11
C SER A 397 2.81 24.85 16.38
N TRP A 398 2.95 24.02 15.35
CA TRP A 398 3.45 22.66 15.48
C TRP A 398 4.91 22.64 15.94
N TYR A 399 5.78 23.43 15.31
CA TYR A 399 7.19 23.52 15.71
C TYR A 399 7.33 23.93 17.20
N GLY A 400 6.53 24.89 17.67
CA GLY A 400 6.55 25.34 19.06
C GLY A 400 6.09 24.31 20.08
N GLN A 401 5.44 23.22 19.65
CA GLN A 401 4.98 22.11 20.50
C GLN A 401 5.93 20.91 20.51
N LEU A 402 6.92 20.88 19.63
CA LEU A 402 7.92 19.80 19.58
C LEU A 402 8.71 19.71 20.88
N ASP A 403 9.18 18.50 21.17
CA ASP A 403 10.11 18.28 22.27
C ASP A 403 11.35 19.20 22.13
N PRO A 404 11.79 19.87 23.22
CA PRO A 404 12.94 20.77 23.18
C PRO A 404 14.23 20.14 22.62
N ALA A 405 14.43 18.83 22.82
CA ALA A 405 15.58 18.11 22.26
C ALA A 405 15.50 18.02 20.74
N VAL A 406 14.30 17.84 20.17
CA VAL A 406 14.10 17.90 18.71
C VAL A 406 14.33 19.32 18.21
N GLN A 407 13.74 20.33 18.86
CA GLN A 407 13.95 21.74 18.49
C GLN A 407 15.43 22.13 18.46
N ALA A 408 16.22 21.63 19.40
CA ALA A 408 17.66 21.90 19.50
C ALA A 408 18.49 21.32 18.34
N MET A 409 17.98 20.30 17.64
CA MET A 409 18.65 19.70 16.48
C MET A 409 18.32 20.45 15.17
N VAL A 410 17.22 21.22 15.14
CA VAL A 410 16.72 21.84 13.92
C VAL A 410 17.70 22.91 13.43
N GLN A 411 17.98 22.87 12.13
CA GLN A 411 18.87 23.80 11.45
C GLN A 411 18.11 24.98 10.86
N PRO A 412 18.77 26.15 10.76
CA PRO A 412 18.15 27.34 10.19
C PRO A 412 17.93 27.18 8.68
N VAL A 413 16.74 27.56 8.23
CA VAL A 413 16.37 27.71 6.81
C VAL A 413 16.15 29.18 6.47
N ALA A 414 15.91 29.51 5.20
CA ALA A 414 15.65 30.87 4.77
C ALA A 414 14.55 31.56 5.60
N ASN A 415 14.75 32.84 5.94
CA ASN A 415 13.76 33.64 6.70
C ASN A 415 12.44 33.82 5.91
N SER A 416 12.53 33.79 4.58
CA SER A 416 11.43 33.81 3.63
C SER A 416 11.82 33.04 2.37
N PHE A 417 10.91 32.27 1.80
CA PHE A 417 11.14 31.53 0.56
C PHE A 417 10.77 32.36 -0.67
N THR A 418 11.59 32.27 -1.72
CA THR A 418 11.25 32.84 -3.04
C THR A 418 10.71 31.71 -3.91
N THR A 419 9.41 31.45 -3.80
CA THR A 419 8.79 30.22 -4.32
C THR A 419 8.48 30.25 -5.81
N GLY A 420 8.33 31.44 -6.39
CA GLY A 420 7.81 31.59 -7.75
C GLY A 420 6.34 31.15 -7.89
N GLU A 421 5.88 31.14 -9.14
CA GLU A 421 4.52 30.74 -9.52
C GLU A 421 4.58 29.94 -10.82
N VAL A 422 3.84 28.82 -10.90
CA VAL A 422 3.69 28.04 -12.16
C VAL A 422 2.29 27.45 -12.26
N ALA A 423 1.68 27.56 -13.44
CA ALA A 423 0.37 26.97 -13.72
C ALA A 423 0.48 25.47 -13.96
N GLU A 424 -0.46 24.66 -13.44
CA GLU A 424 -0.49 23.21 -13.70
C GLU A 424 -0.46 22.90 -15.20
N ALA A 425 -1.28 23.59 -15.99
CA ALA A 425 -1.35 23.42 -17.45
C ALA A 425 -0.06 23.77 -18.20
N SER A 426 0.93 24.37 -17.53
CA SER A 426 2.25 24.67 -18.11
C SER A 426 3.34 23.67 -17.71
N VAL A 427 3.03 22.72 -16.82
CA VAL A 427 3.97 21.69 -16.36
C VAL A 427 3.82 20.43 -17.21
N THR A 428 4.94 19.90 -17.69
CA THR A 428 5.01 18.61 -18.38
C THR A 428 5.48 17.54 -17.42
N PHE A 429 4.72 16.46 -17.30
CA PHE A 429 5.03 15.34 -16.41
C PHE A 429 5.62 14.15 -17.19
N THR A 430 6.42 13.35 -16.51
CA THR A 430 6.93 12.06 -16.98
C THR A 430 6.85 11.02 -15.86
N GLY A 431 6.91 9.73 -16.24
CA GLY A 431 6.98 8.61 -15.29
C GLY A 431 5.67 8.30 -14.57
N GLY A 432 4.52 8.60 -15.20
CA GLY A 432 3.18 8.38 -14.64
C GLY A 432 2.33 9.65 -14.63
N ASP A 433 1.04 9.50 -14.35
CA ASP A 433 0.13 10.66 -14.29
C ASP A 433 0.53 11.61 -13.17
N ARG A 434 0.71 12.89 -13.54
CA ARG A 434 1.15 13.98 -12.65
C ARG A 434 2.32 13.62 -11.71
N TRP A 435 3.23 12.75 -12.16
CA TRP A 435 4.31 12.21 -11.33
C TRP A 435 5.49 13.16 -11.21
N LEU A 436 6.30 13.31 -12.25
CA LEU A 436 7.56 14.06 -12.19
C LEU A 436 7.58 15.24 -13.18
N PRO A 437 7.54 16.49 -12.70
CA PRO A 437 7.74 17.67 -13.54
C PRO A 437 9.09 17.67 -14.26
N THR A 438 9.11 17.98 -15.57
CA THR A 438 10.32 17.96 -16.41
C THR A 438 10.79 19.33 -16.89
N ASN A 439 9.96 20.36 -16.71
CA ASN A 439 10.17 21.68 -17.31
C ASN A 439 10.07 22.84 -16.31
N LEU A 440 10.29 22.58 -15.01
CA LEU A 440 10.34 23.63 -14.01
C LEU A 440 11.51 24.58 -14.30
N GLY A 441 11.30 25.89 -14.16
CA GLY A 441 12.31 26.90 -14.39
C GLY A 441 12.22 28.08 -13.43
N GLY A 442 13.20 28.98 -13.51
CA GLY A 442 13.22 30.24 -12.74
C GLY A 442 13.16 30.02 -11.22
N ALA A 443 12.40 30.87 -10.53
CA ALA A 443 12.25 30.82 -9.09
C ALA A 443 11.63 29.50 -8.59
N VAL A 444 10.72 28.90 -9.37
CA VAL A 444 10.08 27.63 -8.99
C VAL A 444 11.09 26.50 -8.91
N ALA A 445 11.95 26.35 -9.92
CA ALA A 445 13.01 25.34 -9.92
C ALA A 445 14.10 25.62 -8.87
N ALA A 446 14.36 26.89 -8.56
CA ALA A 446 15.38 27.30 -7.60
C ALA A 446 14.92 27.23 -6.12
N ASP A 447 13.61 27.09 -5.86
CA ASP A 447 13.04 27.00 -4.52
C ASP A 447 13.30 25.62 -3.89
N GLN A 448 14.56 25.26 -3.71
CA GLN A 448 14.98 24.05 -2.99
C GLN A 448 15.39 24.44 -1.57
N THR A 449 14.86 23.72 -0.57
CA THR A 449 15.17 24.01 0.83
C THR A 449 16.61 23.60 1.15
N GLN A 450 17.34 24.47 1.82
CA GLN A 450 18.73 24.27 2.24
C GLN A 450 18.95 24.87 3.63
N VAL A 451 20.02 24.43 4.31
CA VAL A 451 20.50 25.11 5.51
C VAL A 451 21.07 26.47 5.13
N VAL A 452 20.61 27.53 5.81
CA VAL A 452 21.02 28.91 5.54
C VAL A 452 21.64 29.51 6.79
N ALA A 453 22.93 29.84 6.73
CA ALA A 453 23.60 30.57 7.81
C ALA A 453 22.92 31.93 8.05
N GLY A 454 22.52 32.19 9.30
CA GLY A 454 21.75 33.39 9.65
C GLY A 454 20.26 33.35 9.28
N GLY A 455 19.77 32.17 8.87
CA GLY A 455 18.35 31.89 8.70
C GLY A 455 17.60 31.71 10.04
N THR A 456 16.36 31.24 9.94
CA THR A 456 15.49 30.96 11.10
C THR A 456 15.40 29.46 11.33
N VAL A 457 15.56 29.03 12.58
CA VAL A 457 15.25 27.66 13.00
C VAL A 457 13.73 27.51 13.09
N ARG A 458 13.14 26.76 12.16
CA ARG A 458 11.68 26.61 12.02
C ARG A 458 11.31 25.36 11.22
N ALA A 459 10.06 24.93 11.37
CA ALA A 459 9.43 24.06 10.39
C ALA A 459 9.11 24.80 9.07
N PHE A 460 9.02 24.04 7.98
CA PHE A 460 8.65 24.55 6.66
C PHE A 460 7.79 23.52 5.91
N ALA A 461 7.09 23.97 4.86
CA ALA A 461 6.45 23.08 3.90
C ALA A 461 7.36 22.90 2.68
N LEU A 462 7.42 21.69 2.10
CA LEU A 462 8.20 21.42 0.89
C LEU A 462 7.65 22.20 -0.32
N SER A 463 8.53 22.54 -1.26
CA SER A 463 8.14 23.12 -2.55
C SER A 463 7.91 22.05 -3.60
N LEU A 464 7.37 22.45 -4.75
CA LEU A 464 7.33 21.63 -5.94
C LEU A 464 8.73 21.19 -6.38
N ALA A 465 9.75 22.03 -6.24
CA ALA A 465 11.13 21.66 -6.56
C ALA A 465 11.73 20.66 -5.57
N ASP A 466 11.44 20.79 -4.27
CA ASP A 466 11.85 19.81 -3.25
C ASP A 466 11.25 18.44 -3.56
N VAL A 467 9.93 18.37 -3.79
CA VAL A 467 9.24 17.09 -4.09
C VAL A 467 9.72 16.50 -5.42
N THR A 468 9.87 17.33 -6.46
CA THR A 468 10.40 16.88 -7.76
C THR A 468 11.79 16.26 -7.57
N ARG A 469 12.68 16.94 -6.85
CA ARG A 469 14.03 16.45 -6.58
C ARG A 469 13.98 15.13 -5.81
N LEU A 470 13.22 15.04 -4.72
CA LEU A 470 13.07 13.85 -3.87
C LEU A 470 12.36 12.66 -4.55
N SER A 471 11.86 12.83 -5.77
CA SER A 471 11.26 11.77 -6.60
C SER A 471 12.02 11.45 -7.88
N SER A 472 13.07 12.20 -8.20
CA SER A 472 13.70 12.17 -9.52
C SER A 472 14.66 10.99 -9.77
N GLY A 473 14.81 10.05 -8.83
CA GLY A 473 15.78 8.96 -8.95
C GLY A 473 15.67 7.87 -7.89
N SER A 474 16.39 6.77 -8.14
CA SER A 474 16.46 5.61 -7.24
C SER A 474 17.09 5.99 -5.90
N GLY A 475 16.49 5.52 -4.80
CA GLY A 475 16.99 5.72 -3.45
C GLY A 475 16.76 7.11 -2.87
N LEU A 476 15.73 7.80 -3.35
CA LEU A 476 15.22 9.03 -2.76
C LEU A 476 13.93 8.74 -2.00
N ALA A 477 13.46 9.71 -1.22
CA ALA A 477 12.39 9.52 -0.25
C ALA A 477 11.03 9.11 -0.84
N PHE A 478 10.80 9.47 -2.11
CA PHE A 478 9.53 9.31 -2.79
C PHE A 478 9.74 8.61 -4.13
N PRO A 479 10.05 7.30 -4.13
CA PRO A 479 10.31 6.55 -5.36
C PRO A 479 9.05 6.35 -6.22
N ASN A 480 7.86 6.36 -5.59
CA ASN A 480 6.57 6.19 -6.24
C ASN A 480 5.48 7.09 -5.62
N HIS A 481 4.28 7.07 -6.21
CA HIS A 481 3.12 7.84 -5.77
C HIS A 481 2.70 7.54 -4.33
N ALA A 482 2.57 6.27 -3.95
CA ALA A 482 2.16 5.85 -2.62
C ALA A 482 3.11 6.35 -1.52
N GLN A 483 4.39 6.53 -1.84
CA GLN A 483 5.38 7.06 -0.90
C GLN A 483 5.23 8.57 -0.65
N ARG A 484 4.60 9.32 -1.57
CA ARG A 484 4.33 10.76 -1.38
C ARG A 484 3.12 11.01 -0.48
N ALA A 485 2.09 10.18 -0.58
CA ALA A 485 0.85 10.29 0.18
C ALA A 485 0.00 9.03 0.06
N SER A 486 -0.99 8.91 0.93
CA SER A 486 -2.06 7.93 0.86
C SER A 486 -3.35 8.54 1.44
N VAL A 487 -4.48 7.84 1.35
CA VAL A 487 -5.71 8.25 2.06
C VAL A 487 -5.46 8.33 3.58
N ALA A 488 -4.70 7.36 4.11
CA ALA A 488 -4.32 7.28 5.51
C ALA A 488 -3.44 8.47 5.95
N LEU A 489 -2.51 8.92 5.11
CA LEU A 489 -1.64 10.09 5.41
C LEU A 489 -2.28 11.44 5.04
N GLY A 490 -3.30 11.42 4.18
CA GLY A 490 -3.97 12.59 3.63
C GLY A 490 -3.17 13.33 2.54
N TRP A 491 -3.89 14.13 1.74
CA TRP A 491 -3.26 15.05 0.79
C TRP A 491 -2.61 16.23 1.53
N TRP A 492 -1.58 16.85 0.96
CA TRP A 492 -0.85 17.92 1.65
C TRP A 492 -0.35 19.06 0.75
N TRP A 493 -0.36 20.27 1.29
CA TRP A 493 0.03 21.51 0.60
C TRP A 493 1.54 21.63 0.40
N LEU A 494 1.93 22.08 -0.79
CA LEU A 494 3.28 22.59 -1.06
C LEU A 494 3.31 24.11 -0.82
N ARG A 495 4.49 24.67 -0.54
CA ARG A 495 4.65 26.14 -0.45
C ARG A 495 4.62 26.83 -1.81
N THR A 496 4.74 26.08 -2.90
CA THR A 496 4.74 26.62 -4.27
C THR A 496 3.35 27.09 -4.69
N SER A 497 3.28 28.34 -5.15
CA SER A 497 2.03 28.92 -5.64
C SER A 497 1.73 28.52 -7.10
N ALA A 498 0.46 28.53 -7.44
CA ALA A 498 -0.02 28.52 -8.82
C ALA A 498 -0.71 29.87 -9.11
N PRO A 499 -1.03 30.19 -10.38
CA PRO A 499 -1.75 31.41 -10.68
C PRO A 499 -2.98 31.58 -9.80
N SER A 500 -3.10 32.77 -9.21
CA SER A 500 -4.15 33.11 -8.26
C SER A 500 -5.54 32.69 -8.79
N PRO A 501 -6.37 32.03 -7.97
CA PRO A 501 -6.26 31.90 -6.51
C PRO A 501 -5.71 30.54 -6.03
N ASN A 502 -4.83 29.88 -6.78
CA ASN A 502 -4.49 28.47 -6.55
C ASN A 502 -3.09 28.23 -5.95
N ALA A 503 -2.89 27.05 -5.37
CA ALA A 503 -1.58 26.55 -4.94
C ALA A 503 -1.40 25.08 -5.28
N TRP A 504 -0.14 24.63 -5.21
CA TRP A 504 0.23 23.24 -5.44
C TRP A 504 0.03 22.38 -4.19
N ARG A 505 -0.41 21.15 -4.40
CA ARG A 505 -0.48 20.10 -3.39
C ARG A 505 -0.10 18.74 -3.96
N VAL A 506 0.23 17.83 -3.06
CA VAL A 506 0.27 16.39 -3.32
C VAL A 506 -1.09 15.83 -2.93
N LEU A 507 -1.76 15.15 -3.86
CA LEU A 507 -3.02 14.44 -3.61
C LEU A 507 -2.81 13.17 -2.79
N ALA A 508 -3.90 12.56 -2.31
CA ALA A 508 -3.82 11.32 -1.52
C ALA A 508 -3.29 10.14 -2.34
N ASP A 509 -3.39 10.19 -3.66
CA ASP A 509 -2.80 9.23 -4.61
C ASP A 509 -1.37 9.62 -5.04
N GLY A 510 -0.72 10.57 -4.35
CA GLY A 510 0.65 11.01 -4.64
C GLY A 510 0.82 11.95 -5.84
N GLN A 511 -0.24 12.28 -6.58
CA GLN A 511 -0.18 13.16 -7.74
C GLN A 511 0.08 14.61 -7.38
N LEU A 512 0.78 15.35 -8.25
CA LEU A 512 1.03 16.80 -8.10
C LEU A 512 -0.03 17.62 -8.84
N VAL A 513 -0.79 18.43 -8.10
CA VAL A 513 -1.88 19.25 -8.67
C VAL A 513 -1.72 20.71 -8.27
N GLY A 514 -1.85 21.62 -9.25
CA GLY A 514 -1.67 23.07 -9.12
C GLY A 514 -2.97 23.87 -9.25
N GLY A 515 -4.13 23.22 -9.31
CA GLY A 515 -5.43 23.85 -9.50
C GLY A 515 -6.27 24.10 -8.24
N THR A 516 -5.73 23.95 -7.03
CA THR A 516 -6.55 23.97 -5.80
C THR A 516 -6.57 25.36 -5.14
N PRO A 517 -7.75 25.93 -4.78
CA PRO A 517 -7.83 27.25 -4.16
C PRO A 517 -7.07 27.33 -2.83
N VAL A 518 -6.35 28.43 -2.59
CA VAL A 518 -5.55 28.66 -1.36
C VAL A 518 -6.37 28.72 -0.07
N THR A 519 -7.68 28.92 -0.18
CA THR A 519 -8.63 28.92 0.94
C THR A 519 -9.20 27.52 1.24
N PHE A 520 -8.94 26.53 0.38
CA PHE A 520 -9.49 25.19 0.55
C PHE A 520 -8.93 24.53 1.82
N ASN A 521 -9.82 24.00 2.66
CA ASN A 521 -9.49 23.16 3.80
C ASN A 521 -10.46 21.97 3.84
N HIS A 522 -9.95 20.80 4.21
CA HIS A 522 -10.73 19.57 4.23
C HIS A 522 -10.21 18.63 5.32
N PHE A 523 -11.06 17.75 5.85
CA PHE A 523 -10.63 16.75 6.84
C PHE A 523 -9.66 15.70 6.25
N ALA A 524 -9.65 15.54 4.93
CA ALA A 524 -8.77 14.59 4.23
C ALA A 524 -7.35 15.11 3.95
N GLY A 525 -7.00 16.35 4.37
CA GLY A 525 -5.65 16.87 4.14
C GLY A 525 -5.38 18.28 4.63
N GLY A 526 -4.16 18.78 4.41
CA GLY A 526 -3.73 20.06 4.96
C GLY A 526 -2.22 20.29 4.88
N VAL A 527 -1.58 20.56 6.02
CA VAL A 527 -0.18 20.99 6.09
C VAL A 527 0.70 19.85 6.58
N ARG A 528 1.81 19.57 5.89
CA ARG A 528 2.76 18.52 6.29
C ARG A 528 4.13 19.14 6.62
N PRO A 529 4.46 19.33 7.91
CA PRO A 529 5.70 19.99 8.32
C PRO A 529 6.96 19.19 8.01
N ALA A 530 8.00 19.86 7.55
CA ALA A 530 9.35 19.34 7.36
C ALA A 530 10.38 20.08 8.22
N LEU A 531 11.48 19.40 8.53
CA LEU A 531 12.61 19.87 9.33
C LEU A 531 13.92 19.44 8.69
N ILE A 532 14.96 20.26 8.83
CA ILE A 532 16.35 19.81 8.67
C ILE A 532 16.94 19.65 10.06
N LEU A 533 17.37 18.45 10.42
CA LEU A 533 18.05 18.15 11.69
C LEU A 533 19.55 18.08 11.49
N HIS A 534 20.32 18.36 12.53
CA HIS A 534 21.76 18.10 12.56
C HIS A 534 22.10 17.08 13.64
N GLN A 535 22.91 16.08 13.27
CA GLN A 535 23.46 15.07 14.19
C GLN A 535 24.97 14.92 14.02
#